data_AF-K2D0B2-F1
#
_entry.id   AF-K2D0B2-F1
#
_cell.length_a   1.000
_cell.length_b   1.000
_cell.length_c   1.000
_cell.angle_alpha   90.00
_cell.angle_beta   90.00
_cell.angle_gamma   90.00
#
_symmetry.space_group_name_H-M   'P 1'
#
loop_
_entity.id
_entity.type
_entity.pdbx_description
1 polymer ?
#
loop_
_entity_poly.entity_id
_entity_poly.type
_entity_poly.pdbx_seq_one_letter_code
_entity_poly.pdbx_strand_id
1 'polypeptide(L)'
;MNSYYLTLILKADLEEKAREGLISDVKKKILSKDGKVEKEDLWGIRDLSYPILKQTKGYYVHFQFQTDPQVAKTIDKNLKVEEDILRYLLVRV
;
A
#
# COMPACT_ATOMS: atom_id res chain seq x y z
N MET A 1 19.00 -5.03 -5.79
CA MET A 1 17.76 -4.83 -5.01
C MET A 1 17.86 -3.51 -4.30
N ASN A 2 16.82 -2.69 -4.35
CA ASN A 2 16.77 -1.43 -3.61
C ASN A 2 15.70 -1.54 -2.52
N SER A 3 15.88 -0.77 -1.46
CA SER A 3 14.88 -0.60 -0.42
C SER A 3 13.83 0.41 -0.86
N TYR A 4 12.57 0.14 -0.55
CA TYR A 4 11.44 1.00 -0.84
C TYR A 4 10.54 1.12 0.39
N TYR A 5 9.97 2.32 0.54
CA TYR A 5 8.84 2.57 1.40
C TYR A 5 7.58 2.68 0.56
N LEU A 6 6.54 1.93 0.93
CA LEU A 6 5.22 2.05 0.36
C LEU A 6 4.24 2.43 1.45
N THR A 7 3.67 3.62 1.33
CA THR A 7 2.57 4.05 2.19
C THR A 7 1.28 4.00 1.38
N LEU A 8 0.28 3.28 1.88
CA LEU A 8 -1.04 3.15 1.30
C LEU A 8 -2.06 3.85 2.19
N ILE A 9 -3.03 4.49 1.55
CA ILE A 9 -4.23 5.03 2.18
C ILE A 9 -5.40 4.31 1.54
N LEU A 10 -6.04 3.42 2.30
CA LEU A 10 -7.25 2.70 1.88
C LEU A 10 -8.50 3.49 2.28
N LYS A 11 -9.62 3.24 1.57
CA LYS A 11 -10.93 3.75 1.98
C LYS A 11 -11.27 3.27 3.39
N ALA A 12 -11.76 4.18 4.24
CA ALA A 12 -12.15 3.85 5.62
C ALA A 12 -13.44 3.03 5.71
N ASP A 13 -14.28 3.07 4.67
CA ASP A 13 -15.57 2.35 4.56
C ASP A 13 -15.41 0.84 4.29
N LEU A 14 -14.20 0.39 3.93
CA LEU A 14 -13.96 -1.02 3.64
C LEU A 14 -14.12 -1.88 4.90
N GLU A 15 -14.82 -3.00 4.75
CA GLU A 15 -14.89 -4.04 5.77
C GLU A 15 -13.48 -4.53 6.14
N GLU A 16 -13.28 -4.90 7.41
CA GLU A 16 -11.99 -5.39 7.91
C GLU A 16 -11.41 -6.54 7.08
N LYS A 17 -12.25 -7.50 6.71
CA LYS A 17 -11.86 -8.64 5.88
C LYS A 17 -11.39 -8.23 4.49
N ALA A 18 -12.03 -7.22 3.88
CA ALA A 18 -11.63 -6.70 2.57
C ALA A 18 -10.28 -5.96 2.67
N ARG A 19 -10.08 -5.19 3.74
CA ARG A 19 -8.81 -4.49 4.00
C ARG A 19 -7.64 -5.47 4.16
N GLU A 20 -7.81 -6.49 5.01
CA GLU A 20 -6.79 -7.53 5.19
C GLU A 20 -6.51 -8.30 3.89
N GLY A 21 -7.54 -8.56 3.08
CA GLY A 21 -7.41 -9.16 1.77
C GLY A 21 -6.51 -8.34 0.83
N LEU A 22 -6.75 -7.03 0.73
CA LEU A 22 -5.94 -6.11 -0.07
C LEU A 22 -4.49 -6.03 0.42
N ILE A 23 -4.29 -5.92 1.73
CA ILE A 23 -2.95 -5.90 2.35
C ILE A 23 -2.19 -7.19 2.02
N SER A 24 -2.86 -8.34 2.15
CA SER A 24 -2.28 -9.65 1.84
C SER A 24 -1.97 -9.81 0.35
N ASP A 25 -2.83 -9.30 -0.53
CA ASP A 25 -2.60 -9.33 -1.98
C ASP A 25 -1.39 -8.48 -2.37
N VAL A 26 -1.28 -7.26 -1.83
CA VAL A 26 -0.10 -6.40 -2.04
C VAL A 26 1.16 -7.07 -1.52
N LYS A 27 1.11 -7.69 -0.34
CA LYS A 27 2.22 -8.44 0.25
C LYS A 27 2.65 -9.61 -0.62
N LYS A 28 1.70 -10.39 -1.15
CA LYS A 28 1.97 -11.48 -2.09
C LYS A 28 2.61 -10.98 -3.36
N LYS A 29 2.11 -9.88 -3.94
CA LYS A 29 2.71 -9.26 -5.14
C LYS A 29 4.17 -8.85 -4.93
N ILE A 30 4.51 -8.36 -3.72
CA ILE A 30 5.90 -8.06 -3.35
C ILE A 30 6.73 -9.35 -3.26
N LEU A 31 6.24 -10.37 -2.56
CA LEU A 31 6.94 -11.64 -2.34
C LEU A 31 7.11 -12.49 -3.60
N SER A 32 6.15 -12.47 -4.54
CA SER A 32 6.13 -13.33 -5.73
C SER A 32 7.25 -13.06 -6.75
N LYS A 33 7.99 -11.96 -6.63
CA LYS A 33 9.09 -11.62 -7.56
C LYS A 33 10.40 -11.35 -6.80
N ASP A 34 10.74 -12.25 -5.88
CA ASP A 34 11.94 -12.18 -5.05
C ASP A 34 12.02 -10.92 -4.17
N GLY A 35 10.89 -10.25 -3.91
CA GLY A 35 10.85 -9.13 -2.98
C GLY A 35 10.87 -9.61 -1.54
N LYS A 36 11.62 -8.91 -0.68
CA LYS A 36 11.69 -9.17 0.75
C LYS A 36 10.94 -8.08 1.50
N VAL A 37 9.89 -8.43 2.23
CA VAL A 37 9.23 -7.51 3.16
C VAL A 37 10.02 -7.49 4.47
N GLU A 38 10.59 -6.34 4.83
CA GLU A 38 11.33 -6.17 6.08
C GLU A 38 10.41 -5.79 7.23
N LYS A 39 9.45 -4.89 6.96
CA LYS A 39 8.53 -4.39 7.98
C LYS A 39 7.16 -4.07 7.39
N GLU A 40 6.14 -4.35 8.19
CA GLU A 40 4.74 -4.04 7.93
C GLU A 40 4.20 -3.32 9.16
N ASP A 41 3.73 -2.09 8.98
CA ASP A 41 3.14 -1.26 10.03
C ASP A 41 1.70 -0.89 9.63
N LEU A 42 0.75 -1.35 10.43
CA LEU A 42 -0.67 -1.01 10.29
C LEU A 42 -0.99 0.17 11.20
N TRP A 43 -1.19 1.35 10.62
CA TRP A 43 -1.42 2.59 11.37
C TRP A 43 -2.89 2.84 11.70
N GLY A 44 -3.80 2.05 11.16
CA GLY A 44 -5.22 2.15 11.41
C GLY A 44 -5.88 3.32 10.69
N ILE A 45 -7.09 3.67 11.14
CA ILE A 45 -7.86 4.79 10.59
C ILE A 45 -7.32 6.10 11.16
N ARG A 46 -7.03 7.06 10.28
CA ARG A 46 -6.67 8.43 10.63
C ARG A 46 -7.49 9.42 9.84
N ASP A 47 -7.76 10.58 10.44
CA ASP A 47 -8.38 11.70 9.76
C ASP A 47 -7.41 12.32 8.76
N LEU A 48 -7.89 12.54 7.53
CA LEU A 48 -7.15 13.20 6.46
C LEU A 48 -7.24 14.71 6.65
N SER A 49 -6.13 15.43 6.45
CA SER A 49 -6.14 16.91 6.55
C SER A 49 -7.05 17.59 5.52
N TYR A 50 -7.37 16.90 4.42
CA TYR A 50 -8.33 17.33 3.41
C TYR A 50 -9.02 16.11 2.80
N PRO A 51 -10.24 16.27 2.27
CA PRO A 51 -10.97 15.15 1.68
C PRO A 51 -10.30 14.65 0.39
N ILE A 52 -10.10 13.34 0.30
CA ILE A 52 -9.62 12.66 -0.92
C ILE A 52 -10.76 11.79 -1.43
N LEU A 53 -11.20 11.98 -2.68
CA LEU A 53 -12.34 11.25 -3.26
C LEU A 53 -13.60 11.28 -2.35
N LYS A 54 -13.88 12.44 -1.73
CA LYS A 54 -14.98 12.67 -0.77
C LYS A 54 -14.84 11.91 0.57
N GLN A 55 -13.73 11.24 0.83
CA GLN A 55 -13.43 10.59 2.10
C GLN A 55 -12.63 11.55 2.98
N THR A 56 -13.04 11.69 4.25
CA THR A 56 -12.33 12.49 5.27
C THR A 56 -11.46 11.62 6.19
N LYS A 57 -11.63 10.30 6.14
CA LYS A 57 -10.86 9.32 6.89
C LYS A 57 -10.21 8.32 5.93
N GLY A 58 -9.03 7.84 6.30
CA GLY A 58 -8.32 6.81 5.53
C GLY A 58 -7.64 5.82 6.46
N TYR A 59 -7.56 4.56 6.02
CA TYR A 59 -6.81 3.53 6.74
C TYR A 59 -5.38 3.50 6.20
N TYR A 60 -4.40 3.77 7.08
CA TYR A 60 -2.99 3.87 6.71
C TYR A 60 -2.27 2.53 6.89
N VAL A 61 -1.55 2.14 5.85
CA VAL A 61 -0.64 0.99 5.88
C VAL A 61 0.72 1.41 5.38
N HIS A 62 1.76 1.04 6.10
CA HIS A 62 3.13 1.32 5.72
C HIS A 62 3.92 0.02 5.58
N PHE A 63 4.63 -0.11 4.47
CA PHE A 63 5.49 -1.24 4.18
C PHE A 63 6.91 -0.77 3.92
N GLN A 64 7.86 -1.49 4.51
CA GLN A 64 9.27 -1.44 4.13
C GLN A 64 9.62 -2.76 3.46
N PHE A 65 10.09 -2.70 2.22
CA PHE A 65 10.47 -3.89 1.48
C PHE A 65 11.64 -3.60 0.55
N GLN A 66 12.36 -4.66 0.19
CA GLN A 66 13.43 -4.66 -0.78
C GLN A 66 12.96 -5.39 -2.03
N THR A 67 13.17 -4.80 -3.20
CA THR A 67 12.83 -5.46 -4.47
C THR A 67 13.66 -4.93 -5.64
N ASP A 68 13.52 -5.56 -6.79
CA ASP A 68 14.12 -5.09 -8.05
C ASP A 68 13.33 -3.89 -8.63
N PRO A 69 14.00 -2.88 -9.23
CA PRO A 69 13.33 -1.76 -9.89
C PRO A 69 12.24 -2.13 -10.91
N GLN A 70 12.37 -3.25 -11.63
CA GLN A 70 11.34 -3.71 -12.57
C GLN A 70 10.07 -4.17 -11.85
N VAL A 71 10.24 -4.81 -10.69
CA VAL A 71 9.13 -5.24 -9.83
C VAL A 71 8.46 -4.02 -9.22
N ALA A 72 9.23 -3.05 -8.70
CA ALA A 72 8.69 -1.80 -8.16
C ALA A 72 7.81 -1.05 -9.17
N LYS A 73 8.22 -0.99 -10.45
CA LYS A 73 7.40 -0.42 -11.54
C LYS A 73 6.12 -1.20 -11.79
N THR A 74 6.16 -2.53 -11.67
CA THR A 74 4.97 -3.38 -11.83
C THR A 74 3.98 -3.14 -10.69
N ILE A 75 4.49 -3.04 -9.46
CA ILE A 75 3.69 -2.75 -8.26
C ILE A 75 3.03 -1.37 -8.39
N ASP A 76 3.77 -0.33 -8.79
CA ASP A 76 3.23 1.01 -9.02
C ASP A 76 2.05 0.99 -10.02
N LYS A 77 2.19 0.28 -11.13
CA LYS A 77 1.11 0.12 -12.11
C LYS A 77 -0.12 -0.57 -11.53
N ASN A 78 0.07 -1.64 -10.75
CA ASN A 78 -1.05 -2.37 -10.14
C ASN A 78 -1.78 -1.51 -9.10
N LEU A 79 -1.04 -0.83 -8.23
CA LEU A 79 -1.61 0.04 -7.20
C LEU A 79 -2.41 1.20 -7.78
N LYS A 80 -2.06 1.64 -8.99
CA LYS A 80 -2.81 2.69 -9.70
C LYS A 80 -4.17 2.24 -10.24
N VAL A 81 -4.35 0.93 -10.47
CA VAL A 81 -5.62 0.36 -10.97
C VAL A 81 -6.58 0.02 -9.82
N GLU A 82 -6.06 -0.15 -8.62
CA GLU A 82 -6.87 -0.48 -7.44
C GLU A 82 -7.71 0.72 -6.98
N GLU A 83 -9.03 0.64 -7.20
CA GLU A 83 -9.96 1.72 -6.85
C GLU A 83 -10.17 1.89 -5.35
N ASP A 84 -9.84 0.87 -4.56
CA ASP A 84 -9.98 0.87 -3.09
C ASP A 84 -8.82 1.56 -2.36
N ILE A 85 -7.77 1.91 -3.11
CA ILE A 85 -6.64 2.70 -2.64
C ILE A 85 -6.91 4.17 -2.99
N LEU A 86 -7.15 5.00 -1.96
CA LEU A 86 -7.36 6.43 -2.13
C LEU A 86 -6.11 7.13 -2.66
N ARG A 87 -4.95 6.72 -2.11
CA ARG A 87 -3.64 7.23 -2.52
C ARG A 87 -2.57 6.26 -2.07
N TYR A 88 -1.50 6.19 -2.84
CA TYR A 88 -0.28 5.50 -2.45
C TYR A 88 0.93 6.41 -2.66
N LEU A 89 2.01 6.11 -1.96
CA LEU A 89 3.30 6.76 -2.11
C LEU A 89 4.38 5.68 -2.08
N LEU A 90 5.08 5.53 -3.20
CA LEU A 90 6.24 4.65 -3.33
C LEU A 90 7.52 5.51 -3.35
N VAL A 91 8.37 5.34 -2.34
CA VAL A 91 9.64 6.08 -2.20
C VAL A 91 10.78 5.09 -2.21
N ARG A 92 11.83 5.38 -2.99
CA ARG A 92 13.10 4.63 -2.93
C ARG A 92 13.97 5.17 -1.81
N VAL A 93 14.56 4.27 -1.03
CA VAL A 93 15.55 4.55 0.01
C VAL A 93 16.95 4.31 -0.52
#